data_AF-A0A3P1BNF9-F1
#
_entry.id   AF-A0A3P1BNF9-F1
#
_cell.length_a   1.000
_cell.length_b   1.000
_cell.length_c   1.000
_cell.angle_alpha   90.00
_cell.angle_beta   90.00
_cell.angle_gamma   90.00
#
_symmetry.space_group_name_H-M   'P 1'
#
loop_
_entity.id
_entity.type
_entity.pdbx_description
1 polymer ?
#
loop_
_entity_poly.entity_id
_entity_poly.type
_entity_poly.pdbx_seq_one_letter_code
_entity_poly.pdbx_strand_id
1 'polypeptide(L)' 'MNLTSELYQRLSARRNAVLLYSTNDVLKNNDPTTYHKYQMELRDLNRKLRLIRGQMKENPIL' A
#
# COMPACT_ATOMS: atom_id res chain seq x y z
N MET A 1 -16.65 12.97 -6.37
CA MET A 1 -15.83 11.80 -5.98
C MET A 1 -16.42 11.24 -4.69
N ASN A 2 -16.71 9.94 -4.57
CA ASN A 2 -17.30 9.40 -3.35
C ASN A 2 -16.20 9.09 -2.30
N LEU A 3 -16.59 8.99 -1.02
CA LEU A 3 -15.66 8.78 0.10
C LEU A 3 -14.78 7.53 -0.09
N THR A 4 -15.35 6.47 -0.66
CA THR A 4 -14.65 5.21 -0.94
C THR A 4 -13.54 5.39 -1.98
N SER A 5 -13.80 6.14 -3.05
CA SER A 5 -12.82 6.48 -4.08
C SER A 5 -11.69 7.34 -3.52
N GLU A 6 -12.00 8.30 -2.65
CA GLU A 6 -10.98 9.14 -2.00
C GLU A 6 -10.09 8.34 -1.05
N LEU A 7 -10.70 7.46 -0.24
CA LEU A 7 -9.95 6.55 0.63
C LEU A 7 -9.05 5.62 -0.17
N TYR A 8 -9.55 5.07 -1.28
CA TYR A 8 -8.76 4.23 -2.19
C TYR A 8 -7.54 4.98 -2.73
N GLN A 9 -7.72 6.21 -3.21
CA GLN A 9 -6.61 7.02 -3.74
C GLN A 9 -5.56 7.33 -2.67
N ARG A 10 -5.99 7.74 -1.46
CA ARG A 10 -5.07 8.01 -0.34
C ARG A 10 -4.25 6.77 0.04
N LEU A 11 -4.90 5.61 0.14
CA LEU A 11 -4.22 4.35 0.45
C LEU A 11 -3.29 3.89 -0.69
N SER A 12 -3.68 4.12 -1.94
CA SER A 12 -2.87 3.81 -3.12
C SER A 12 -1.60 4.67 -3.17
N ALA A 13 -1.73 5.97 -2.91
CA ALA A 13 -0.59 6.87 -2.79
C ALA A 13 0.37 6.43 -1.67
N ARG A 14 -0.17 6.09 -0.49
CA ARG A 14 0.64 5.57 0.63
C ARG A 14 1.34 4.26 0.26
N ARG A 15 0.63 3.33 -0.40
CA ARG A 15 1.19 2.05 -0.87
C ARG A 15 2.38 2.27 -1.79
N ASN A 16 2.28 3.22 -2.72
CA ASN A 16 3.37 3.52 -3.64
C ASN A 16 4.59 4.14 -2.93
N ALA A 17 4.38 5.00 -1.93
CA ALA A 17 5.47 5.52 -1.12
C ALA A 17 6.17 4.42 -0.30
N VAL A 18 5.40 3.51 0.32
CA VAL A 18 5.94 2.40 1.13
C VAL A 18 6.67 1.37 0.28
N LEU A 19 6.23 1.15 -0.97
CA LEU A 19 6.85 0.21 -1.90
C LEU A 19 8.36 0.45 -2.03
N LEU A 20 8.77 1.71 -2.19
CA LEU A 20 10.17 2.11 -2.35
C LEU A 20 11.06 1.64 -1.19
N TYR A 21 10.55 1.73 0.04
CA TYR A 21 11.30 1.32 1.24
C TYR A 21 11.26 -0.20 1.45
N SER A 22 10.15 -0.83 1.09
CA SER A 22 9.98 -2.28 1.20
C SER A 22 10.87 -3.07 0.22
N THR A 23 11.39 -2.45 -0.85
CA THR A 23 12.29 -3.07 -1.81
C THR A 23 13.73 -2.55 -1.70
N ASN A 24 14.05 -1.81 -0.63
CA ASN A 24 15.36 -1.21 -0.45
C ASN A 24 16.35 -2.21 0.19
N ASP A 25 17.33 -2.68 -0.58
CA ASP A 25 18.34 -3.63 -0.11
C ASP A 25 19.30 -3.05 0.93
N VAL A 26 19.63 -1.75 0.83
CA VAL A 26 20.46 -1.06 1.83
C VAL A 26 19.74 -1.06 3.18
N LEU A 27 18.45 -0.73 3.19
CA LEU A 27 17.64 -0.76 4.40
C LEU A 27 17.49 -2.18 4.95
N LYS A 28 17.28 -3.18 4.07
CA LYS A 28 17.19 -4.59 4.45
C LYS A 28 18.42 -5.07 5.20
N ASN A 29 19.61 -4.64 4.78
CA ASN A 29 20.87 -5.07 5.38
C ASN A 29 21.24 -4.25 6.63
N ASN A 30 20.98 -2.94 6.63
CA ASN A 30 21.37 -2.04 7.73
C ASN A 30 20.36 -1.98 8.88
N ASP A 31 19.05 -2.11 8.58
CA ASP A 31 17.97 -2.16 9.58
C ASP A 31 16.86 -3.14 9.14
N PRO A 32 17.07 -4.46 9.34
CA PRO A 32 16.10 -5.49 8.98
C PRO A 32 14.75 -5.34 9.68
N THR A 33 14.73 -4.73 10.88
CA THR A 33 13.50 -4.55 11.66
C THR A 33 12.62 -3.51 11.01
N THR A 34 13.17 -2.35 10.66
CA THR A 34 12.43 -1.30 9.95
C THR A 34 12.04 -1.75 8.54
N TYR A 35 12.92 -2.47 7.84
CA TYR A 35 12.57 -3.11 6.58
C TYR A 35 11.35 -4.05 6.71
N HIS A 36 11.33 -4.90 7.74
CA HIS A 36 10.21 -5.80 8.01
C HIS A 36 8.91 -5.03 8.31
N LYS A 37 8.99 -3.90 9.03
CA LYS A 37 7.82 -3.03 9.27
C LYS A 37 7.24 -2.50 7.96
N TYR A 38 8.07 -2.02 7.02
CA TYR A 38 7.60 -1.57 5.72
C TYR A 38 6.99 -2.71 4.87
N GLN A 39 7.56 -3.91 4.94
CA GLN A 39 6.99 -5.10 4.30
C GLN A 39 5.60 -5.44 4.85
N MET A 40 5.44 -5.40 6.18
CA MET A 40 4.14 -5.63 6.83
C MET A 40 3.12 -4.54 6.49
N GLU A 41 3.53 -3.28 6.51
CA GLU A 41 2.68 -2.15 6.11
C GLU A 41 2.24 -2.29 4.64
N LEU A 42 3.15 -2.66 3.73
CA LEU A 42 2.81 -2.88 2.32
C LEU A 42 1.77 -3.99 2.14
N ARG A 43 1.90 -5.10 2.88
CA ARG A 43 0.93 -6.22 2.86
C ARG A 43 -0.45 -5.77 3.34
N ASP A 44 -0.51 -5.01 4.43
CA ASP A 44 -1.76 -4.50 4.98
C ASP A 44 -2.43 -3.50 4.01
N LEU A 45 -1.67 -2.59 3.41
CA LEU A 45 -2.17 -1.64 2.41
C LEU A 45 -2.74 -2.38 1.18
N ASN A 46 -2.03 -3.38 0.65
CA ASN A 46 -2.53 -4.18 -0.47
C ASN A 46 -3.83 -4.92 -0.10
N ARG A 47 -3.94 -5.45 1.14
CA ARG A 47 -5.18 -6.09 1.63
C ARG A 47 -6.34 -5.09 1.69
N LYS A 48 -6.13 -3.92 2.28
CA LYS A 48 -7.14 -2.84 2.38
C LYS A 48 -7.58 -2.37 1.01
N LEU A 49 -6.65 -2.14 0.09
CA LEU A 49 -6.94 -1.74 -1.28
C LEU A 49 -7.79 -2.79 -2.01
N ARG A 50 -7.50 -4.09 -1.83
CA ARG A 50 -8.30 -5.17 -2.42
C ARG A 50 -9.74 -5.20 -1.88
N LEU A 51 -9.92 -4.98 -0.57
CA LEU A 51 -11.25 -4.93 0.05
C LEU A 51 -12.07 -3.75 -0.47
N ILE A 52 -11.46 -2.56 -0.50
CA ILE A 52 -12.12 -1.33 -0.97
C ILE A 52 -12.46 -1.44 -2.45
N ARG A 53 -11.54 -1.96 -3.27
CA ARG A 53 -11.76 -2.17 -4.71
C ARG A 53 -12.94 -3.11 -4.98
N GLY A 54 -13.18 -4.12 -4.14
CA GLY A 54 -14.37 -4.97 -4.25
C GLY A 54 -15.70 -4.26 -3.92
N GLN A 55 -15.64 -3.12 -3.23
CA GLN A 55 -16.80 -2.29 -2.90
C GLN A 55 -17.03 -1.16 -3.90
N MET A 56 -16.07 -0.89 -4.79
CA MET A 56 -16.20 0.13 -5.82
C MET A 56 -16.98 -0.44 -7.02
N LYS A 57 -18.09 0.21 -7.39
CA LYS A 57 -18.91 -0.17 -8.55
C LYS A 57 -18.13 -0.09 -9.87
N GLU A 58 -17.24 0.89 -9.96
CA GLU A 58 -16.27 1.00 -11.03
C GLU A 58 -14.98 0.37 -10.53
N ASN A 59 -14.48 -0.61 -11.26
CA ASN A 59 -13.24 -1.29 -10.92
C ASN A 59 -12.09 -0.33 -11.28
N PRO A 60 -11.35 0.28 -10.32
CA PRO A 60 -10.12 1.01 -10.63
C PRO A 60 -9.04 -0.02 -11.01
N ILE A 61 -9.22 -0.65 -12.16
CA ILE A 61 -8.13 -1.21 -12.93
C ILE A 61 -7.71 -0.10 -13.88
N LEU A 62 -6.39 0.08 -14.02
CA LEU A 62 -5.70 0.77 -15.10
C LEU A 62 -6.58 1.14 -16.31
#